data_AF-A0ABD3XMN5-F1
#
_entry.id   AF-A0ABD3XMN5-F1
#
_cell.length_a   1.000
_cell.length_b   1.000
_cell.length_c   1.000
_cell.angle_alpha   90.00
_cell.angle_beta   90.00
_cell.angle_gamma   90.00
#
_symmetry.space_group_name_H-M   'P 1'
#
loop_
_entity.id
_entity.type
_entity.pdbx_description
1 polymer ?
#
loop_
_entity_poly.entity_id
_entity_poly.type
_entity_poly.pdbx_seq_one_letter_code
_entity_poly.pdbx_strand_id
1 'polypeptide(L)'
;MPGSAISAVGSSSSASSRRGKTRQYRTVSNGSQVDETLFGAPNHVKQREGMLKEKWANDDSLNIMQMAEERSKNRKKKSKNNKETVQVITKDLIRNLIVPGEDPSGHSMILPRGEYRRILSASHVMTKEEREHMLERLKREKEAAQEASQERKNMMKTIDLERRKNEKLNDLEEEAKENAEHLLSKANEMRQEQEDEIKHLNELILNAKCHAIRDAQILEKREIYHEMDSEEKRLDLMMEVDRQNAIRIQEEIEKKRKEERLLGAAKLLDQISENEQERLFELERKDQENIQMQRYVEKMMDEDRDSLEKKKAEQLALREELNKANDDILRRREVKKEQEYIEELKVIEFQKQKAEREAAYEAEQEKIRIEKEREVGRLRALQERAKDEQAERDAVRAKRAQEQAEREWRKKEAEEARKKAQTEAMLIDARKLQMQQKEHYLAVQAQRERAEFERVLRAQKELVEKEKMEDEHSRKKRLQHAEEVRVQIREKESQRIADRNAFFEEGVKLDEEARLRRQKLEDVKKKKLDELRAAGIPEKYLSQVERKAAQPQHISA
;
A
#
# COMPACT_ATOMS: atom_id res chain seq x y z
N MET A 1 31.49 -45.16 -25.73
CA MET A 1 31.56 -45.66 -24.32
C MET A 1 30.74 -44.73 -23.44
N PRO A 2 30.10 -45.23 -22.36
CA PRO A 2 28.66 -45.00 -22.19
C PRO A 2 28.27 -44.22 -20.93
N GLY A 3 26.97 -43.98 -20.79
CA GLY A 3 26.32 -43.73 -19.51
C GLY A 3 24.79 -43.61 -19.62
N SER A 4 24.08 -44.72 -19.85
CA SER A 4 22.61 -44.75 -19.82
C SER A 4 22.09 -45.39 -18.53
N ALA A 5 21.14 -44.70 -17.90
CA ALA A 5 19.81 -45.18 -17.48
C ALA A 5 19.61 -46.53 -16.73
N ILE A 6 18.76 -46.44 -15.69
CA ILE A 6 17.79 -47.44 -15.18
C ILE A 6 18.26 -48.51 -14.16
N SER A 7 17.56 -48.48 -13.03
CA SER A 7 17.24 -49.59 -12.11
C SER A 7 15.70 -49.64 -11.98
N ALA A 8 15.02 -50.75 -11.66
CA ALA A 8 15.38 -52.17 -11.66
C ALA A 8 14.09 -53.01 -11.89
N VAL A 9 14.24 -54.32 -12.12
CA VAL A 9 13.14 -55.30 -12.24
C VAL A 9 13.38 -56.51 -11.33
N GLY A 10 12.29 -57.09 -10.82
CA GLY A 10 12.20 -58.48 -10.34
C GLY A 10 10.81 -59.01 -10.70
N SER A 11 10.67 -59.99 -11.59
CA SER A 11 10.89 -61.45 -11.38
C SER A 11 9.74 -62.10 -10.58
N SER A 12 9.21 -63.27 -10.92
CA SER A 12 9.38 -64.16 -12.08
C SER A 12 8.39 -65.34 -11.98
N SER A 13 7.91 -65.92 -13.09
CA SER A 13 7.66 -67.38 -13.19
C SER A 13 7.28 -67.81 -14.61
N SER A 14 7.72 -69.03 -14.95
CA SER A 14 7.35 -69.82 -16.14
C SER A 14 6.58 -71.07 -15.64
N ALA A 15 5.95 -71.96 -16.43
CA ALA A 15 5.89 -72.16 -17.88
C ALA A 15 4.63 -72.99 -18.28
N SER A 16 4.29 -73.00 -19.59
CA SER A 16 3.47 -74.05 -20.27
C SER A 16 1.95 -74.12 -19.94
N SER A 17 1.01 -74.54 -20.81
CA SER A 17 1.10 -75.10 -22.17
C SER A 17 -0.17 -74.87 -23.04
N ARG A 18 0.03 -74.81 -24.38
CA ARG A 18 -0.80 -75.33 -25.51
C ARG A 18 -2.34 -75.09 -25.63
N ARG A 19 -2.71 -74.42 -26.73
CA ARG A 19 -3.82 -74.66 -27.71
C ARG A 19 -5.13 -75.36 -27.25
N GLY A 20 -6.29 -74.71 -27.46
CA GLY A 20 -7.58 -75.42 -27.55
C GLY A 20 -8.83 -74.56 -27.82
N LYS A 21 -9.61 -74.94 -28.85
CA LYS A 21 -10.86 -74.33 -29.37
C LYS A 21 -11.98 -73.98 -28.36
N THR A 22 -12.67 -72.87 -28.65
CA THR A 22 -14.14 -72.62 -28.53
C THR A 22 -15.02 -73.61 -27.73
N ARG A 23 -15.74 -73.11 -26.70
CA ARG A 23 -17.22 -72.99 -26.66
C ARG A 23 -17.75 -72.50 -25.30
N GLN A 24 -18.77 -71.65 -25.37
CA GLN A 24 -19.98 -71.56 -24.53
C GLN A 24 -19.82 -71.67 -22.99
N TYR A 25 -20.16 -70.58 -22.29
CA TYR A 25 -20.56 -70.65 -20.89
C TYR A 25 -21.90 -71.36 -20.74
N ARG A 26 -21.98 -72.20 -19.71
CA ARG A 26 -23.15 -73.01 -19.34
C ARG A 26 -24.01 -72.23 -18.35
N THR A 27 -25.26 -71.92 -18.71
CA THR A 27 -26.23 -71.32 -17.78
C THR A 27 -26.57 -72.34 -16.69
N VAL A 28 -26.35 -72.00 -15.42
CA VAL A 28 -26.51 -72.95 -14.29
C VAL A 28 -27.93 -72.94 -13.71
N SER A 29 -28.66 -71.84 -13.84
CA SER A 29 -30.13 -71.79 -13.73
C SER A 29 -30.69 -70.62 -14.55
N ASN A 30 -31.95 -70.72 -15.00
CA ASN A 30 -32.68 -69.58 -15.61
C ASN A 30 -33.51 -68.80 -14.57
N GLY A 31 -33.25 -69.02 -13.28
CA GLY A 31 -33.96 -68.41 -12.17
C GLY A 31 -33.04 -68.28 -10.96
N SER A 32 -32.78 -67.04 -10.58
CA SER A 32 -32.15 -66.67 -9.31
C SER A 32 -33.28 -66.42 -8.32
N GLN A 33 -33.61 -67.42 -7.51
CA GLN A 33 -34.51 -67.24 -6.36
C GLN A 33 -33.66 -66.77 -5.18
N VAL A 34 -33.19 -65.51 -5.27
CA VAL A 34 -32.54 -64.79 -4.18
C VAL A 34 -33.64 -64.03 -3.44
N ASP A 35 -33.62 -64.10 -2.11
CA ASP A 35 -34.52 -63.29 -1.28
C ASP A 35 -34.04 -61.82 -1.30
N GLU A 36 -34.58 -61.04 -2.24
CA GLU A 36 -34.19 -59.64 -2.46
C GLU A 36 -34.60 -58.69 -1.32
N THR A 37 -35.26 -59.19 -0.27
CA THR A 37 -35.63 -58.37 0.90
C THR A 37 -34.44 -57.96 1.76
N LEU A 38 -33.33 -58.71 1.73
CA LEU A 38 -32.19 -58.50 2.65
C LEU A 38 -31.17 -57.43 2.20
N PHE A 39 -31.13 -57.07 0.92
CA PHE A 39 -30.16 -56.10 0.35
C PHE A 39 -30.80 -54.79 -0.14
N GLY A 40 -32.08 -54.59 0.16
CA GLY A 40 -32.85 -53.41 -0.22
C GLY A 40 -33.36 -53.45 -1.67
N ALA A 41 -34.51 -52.83 -1.90
CA ALA A 41 -35.24 -52.95 -3.17
C ALA A 41 -34.38 -52.61 -4.41
N PRO A 42 -34.44 -53.42 -5.50
CA PRO A 42 -33.70 -53.19 -6.73
C PRO A 42 -33.93 -51.79 -7.31
N ASN A 43 -32.93 -51.23 -8.01
CA ASN A 43 -33.03 -49.89 -8.59
C ASN A 43 -34.25 -49.70 -9.51
N HIS A 44 -34.72 -50.74 -10.20
CA HIS A 44 -35.92 -50.65 -11.04
C HIS A 44 -37.22 -50.55 -10.20
N VAL A 45 -37.25 -51.14 -8.99
CA VAL A 45 -38.36 -51.01 -8.03
C VAL A 45 -38.30 -49.64 -7.36
N LYS A 46 -37.12 -49.18 -6.93
CA LYS A 46 -36.93 -47.81 -6.40
C LYS A 46 -37.26 -46.73 -7.44
N GLN A 47 -36.94 -46.95 -8.73
CA GLN A 47 -37.37 -46.06 -9.81
C GLN A 47 -38.88 -46.14 -10.05
N ARG A 48 -39.52 -47.30 -9.87
CA ARG A 48 -40.98 -47.45 -10.00
C ARG A 48 -41.73 -46.79 -8.83
N GLU A 49 -41.24 -46.94 -7.60
CA GLU A 49 -41.74 -46.21 -6.43
C GLU A 49 -41.44 -44.71 -6.52
N GLY A 50 -40.27 -44.32 -7.02
CA GLY A 50 -39.93 -42.94 -7.33
C GLY A 50 -40.89 -42.33 -8.34
N MET A 51 -41.13 -42.99 -9.48
CA MET A 51 -42.12 -42.57 -10.48
C MET A 51 -43.57 -42.59 -9.95
N LEU A 52 -43.89 -43.40 -8.94
CA LEU A 52 -45.20 -43.39 -8.28
C LEU A 52 -45.33 -42.25 -7.26
N LYS A 53 -44.26 -41.94 -6.51
CA LYS A 53 -44.20 -40.77 -5.60
C LYS A 53 -44.19 -39.45 -6.38
N GLU A 54 -43.36 -39.31 -7.41
CA GLU A 54 -43.38 -38.14 -8.31
C GLU A 54 -44.74 -37.97 -9.00
N LYS A 55 -45.45 -39.06 -9.30
CA LYS A 55 -46.82 -39.01 -9.83
C LYS A 55 -47.89 -38.52 -8.85
N TRP A 56 -47.62 -38.56 -7.55
CA TRP A 56 -48.58 -38.22 -6.49
C TRP A 56 -48.15 -36.99 -5.67
N ALA A 57 -47.05 -36.32 -6.05
CA ALA A 57 -46.48 -35.19 -5.31
C ALA A 57 -46.81 -33.80 -5.90
N ASN A 58 -47.37 -33.72 -7.10
CA ASN A 58 -47.81 -32.46 -7.71
C ASN A 58 -49.33 -32.47 -7.87
N ASP A 59 -50.00 -31.81 -6.93
CA ASP A 59 -51.40 -31.44 -7.03
C ASP A 59 -51.50 -30.21 -7.94
N ASP A 60 -51.91 -30.43 -9.19
CA ASP A 60 -52.67 -29.40 -9.90
C ASP A 60 -53.72 -30.06 -10.80
N SER A 61 -54.88 -29.41 -10.85
CA SER A 61 -56.08 -29.93 -11.47
C SER A 61 -55.92 -30.08 -12.99
N LEU A 62 -56.26 -31.25 -13.53
CA LEU A 62 -57.04 -31.47 -14.77
C LEU A 62 -56.91 -32.91 -15.34
N ASN A 63 -58.07 -33.54 -15.55
CA ASN A 63 -58.37 -34.44 -16.68
C ASN A 63 -57.77 -35.87 -16.78
N ILE A 64 -57.34 -36.49 -15.69
CA ILE A 64 -56.97 -37.93 -15.66
C ILE A 64 -58.15 -38.85 -16.08
N MET A 65 -59.39 -38.44 -15.82
CA MET A 65 -60.59 -39.23 -16.16
C MET A 65 -60.84 -39.30 -17.68
N GLN A 66 -60.57 -38.22 -18.44
CA GLN A 66 -60.74 -38.21 -19.90
C GLN A 66 -59.66 -39.05 -20.61
N MET A 67 -58.38 -38.98 -20.20
CA MET A 67 -57.33 -39.84 -20.78
C MET A 67 -57.56 -41.34 -20.53
N ALA A 68 -58.20 -41.71 -19.43
CA ALA A 68 -58.58 -43.10 -19.15
C ALA A 68 -59.69 -43.58 -20.12
N GLU A 69 -60.67 -42.73 -20.40
CA GLU A 69 -61.71 -43.03 -21.39
C GLU A 69 -61.17 -43.12 -22.83
N GLU A 70 -60.25 -42.24 -23.24
CA GLU A 70 -59.67 -42.26 -24.58
C GLU A 70 -58.83 -43.53 -24.83
N ARG A 71 -58.03 -43.95 -23.85
CA ARG A 71 -57.31 -45.25 -23.90
C ARG A 71 -58.26 -46.46 -23.92
N SER A 72 -59.42 -46.36 -23.27
CA SER A 72 -60.47 -47.39 -23.31
C SER A 72 -61.14 -47.47 -24.69
N LYS A 73 -61.49 -46.31 -25.27
CA LYS A 73 -62.17 -46.18 -26.58
C LYS A 73 -61.31 -46.74 -27.73
N ASN A 74 -60.00 -46.50 -27.74
CA ASN A 74 -59.10 -46.99 -28.80
C ASN A 74 -58.77 -48.48 -28.75
N ARG A 75 -59.04 -49.21 -27.65
CA ARG A 75 -58.70 -50.64 -27.52
C ARG A 75 -59.80 -51.60 -28.03
N LYS A 76 -60.95 -51.09 -28.46
CA LYS A 76 -62.13 -51.88 -28.89
C LYS A 76 -62.37 -51.96 -30.42
N LYS A 77 -61.50 -51.43 -31.28
CA LYS A 77 -61.64 -51.47 -32.75
C LYS A 77 -60.39 -51.97 -33.50
N LYS A 78 -60.10 -53.28 -33.43
CA LYS A 78 -59.54 -54.09 -34.53
C LYS A 78 -59.55 -55.59 -34.19
N SER A 79 -59.68 -56.43 -35.22
CA SER A 79 -59.78 -57.91 -35.15
C SER A 79 -61.11 -58.49 -34.63
N LYS A 80 -62.15 -58.40 -35.47
CA LYS A 80 -63.03 -59.55 -35.73
C LYS A 80 -62.94 -59.85 -37.23
N ASN A 81 -62.20 -60.89 -37.61
CA ASN A 81 -62.34 -61.47 -38.93
C ASN A 81 -63.59 -62.35 -38.90
N ASN A 82 -64.63 -61.94 -39.63
CA ASN A 82 -65.85 -62.72 -39.73
C ASN A 82 -65.55 -64.01 -40.51
N LYS A 83 -65.65 -65.16 -39.84
CA LYS A 83 -65.81 -66.47 -40.47
C LYS A 83 -67.28 -66.86 -40.35
N GLU A 84 -67.86 -67.39 -41.40
CA GLU A 84 -69.28 -67.73 -41.43
C GLU A 84 -69.60 -68.84 -40.43
N THR A 85 -70.69 -68.70 -39.69
CA THR A 85 -71.13 -69.68 -38.70
C THR A 85 -72.59 -70.06 -38.88
N VAL A 86 -72.87 -71.35 -38.96
CA VAL A 86 -74.25 -71.87 -39.03
C VAL A 86 -74.74 -72.17 -37.61
N GLN A 87 -75.96 -71.72 -37.32
CA GLN A 87 -76.59 -71.79 -36.00
C GLN A 87 -77.58 -72.96 -35.96
N VAL A 88 -77.24 -74.01 -35.20
CA VAL A 88 -78.07 -75.21 -35.04
C VAL A 88 -78.88 -75.10 -33.75
N ILE A 89 -80.20 -75.22 -33.87
CA ILE A 89 -81.17 -75.13 -32.77
C ILE A 89 -81.68 -76.53 -32.45
N THR A 90 -81.44 -77.01 -31.24
CA THR A 90 -82.12 -78.18 -30.66
C THR A 90 -82.89 -77.75 -29.42
N LYS A 91 -83.88 -78.55 -28.97
CA LYS A 91 -84.88 -78.11 -27.97
C LYS A 91 -84.29 -77.53 -26.68
N ASP A 92 -83.10 -77.94 -26.26
CA ASP A 92 -82.51 -77.53 -24.99
C ASP A 92 -81.26 -76.63 -25.09
N LEU A 93 -80.72 -76.35 -26.29
CA LEU A 93 -79.64 -75.34 -26.48
C LEU A 93 -79.40 -74.98 -27.96
N ILE A 94 -78.94 -73.75 -28.21
CA ILE A 94 -78.52 -73.23 -29.54
C ILE A 94 -76.98 -73.19 -29.62
N ARG A 95 -76.40 -73.64 -30.75
CA ARG A 95 -74.93 -73.67 -30.97
C ARG A 95 -74.55 -73.11 -32.34
N ASN A 96 -73.43 -72.37 -32.41
CA ASN A 96 -72.88 -71.84 -33.67
C ASN A 96 -71.59 -72.58 -34.04
N LEU A 97 -71.51 -73.11 -35.27
CA LEU A 97 -70.33 -73.82 -35.79
C LEU A 97 -69.72 -73.07 -36.99
N ILE A 98 -68.39 -72.93 -37.01
CA ILE A 98 -67.64 -72.21 -38.06
C ILE A 98 -67.33 -73.15 -39.23
N VAL A 99 -67.60 -72.72 -40.47
CA VAL A 99 -67.28 -73.48 -41.68
C VAL A 99 -65.87 -73.14 -42.19
N PRO A 100 -64.99 -74.11 -42.48
CA PRO A 100 -63.75 -73.89 -43.21
C PRO A 100 -64.04 -73.68 -44.70
N GLY A 101 -63.48 -72.63 -45.31
CA GLY A 101 -63.54 -72.42 -46.77
C GLY A 101 -62.42 -73.17 -47.49
N GLU A 102 -62.76 -73.89 -48.54
CA GLU A 102 -61.81 -74.54 -49.46
C GLU A 102 -61.44 -73.58 -50.62
N ASP A 103 -60.18 -73.61 -51.05
CA ASP A 103 -59.69 -72.86 -52.21
C ASP A 103 -59.02 -73.86 -53.19
N PRO A 104 -59.52 -74.02 -54.43
CA PRO A 104 -59.18 -75.16 -55.28
C PRO A 104 -57.88 -75.00 -56.08
N SER A 105 -57.14 -76.11 -56.22
CA SER A 105 -56.01 -76.40 -57.16
C SER A 105 -54.58 -76.48 -56.61
N GLY A 106 -54.25 -75.88 -55.46
CA GLY A 106 -53.03 -76.21 -54.68
C GLY A 106 -51.66 -75.99 -55.34
N HIS A 107 -51.56 -75.35 -56.52
CA HIS A 107 -50.31 -75.22 -57.28
C HIS A 107 -49.82 -73.77 -57.50
N SER A 108 -50.28 -72.81 -56.70
CA SER A 108 -49.83 -71.41 -56.77
C SER A 108 -49.47 -70.83 -55.39
N MET A 109 -48.18 -70.61 -55.12
CA MET A 109 -47.73 -69.82 -53.97
C MET A 109 -47.95 -68.32 -54.23
N ILE A 110 -49.01 -67.75 -53.65
CA ILE A 110 -49.26 -66.31 -53.68
C ILE A 110 -48.36 -65.63 -52.64
N LEU A 111 -47.16 -65.21 -53.05
CA LEU A 111 -46.20 -64.57 -52.15
C LEU A 111 -46.60 -63.11 -51.84
N PRO A 112 -46.76 -62.70 -50.56
CA PRO A 112 -47.13 -61.33 -50.22
C PRO A 112 -46.07 -60.31 -50.65
N ARG A 113 -46.49 -59.13 -51.15
CA ARG A 113 -45.58 -58.06 -51.62
C ARG A 113 -44.49 -57.65 -50.61
N GLY A 114 -44.78 -57.71 -49.31
CA GLY A 114 -43.80 -57.44 -48.26
C GLY A 114 -42.70 -58.50 -48.18
N GLU A 115 -43.06 -59.77 -48.33
CA GLU A 115 -42.10 -60.89 -48.33
C GLU A 115 -41.28 -60.92 -49.61
N TYR A 116 -41.91 -60.65 -50.75
CA TYR A 116 -41.22 -60.48 -52.03
C TYR A 116 -40.14 -59.39 -51.95
N ARG A 117 -40.48 -58.19 -51.44
CA ARG A 117 -39.52 -57.10 -51.25
C ARG A 117 -38.42 -57.44 -50.24
N ARG A 118 -38.76 -58.11 -49.13
CA ARG A 118 -37.80 -58.56 -48.11
C ARG A 118 -36.79 -59.54 -48.72
N ILE A 119 -37.24 -60.50 -49.53
CA ILE A 119 -36.38 -61.44 -50.25
C ILE A 119 -35.52 -60.71 -51.28
N LEU A 120 -36.09 -59.76 -52.04
CA LEU A 120 -35.33 -58.92 -52.97
C LEU A 120 -34.19 -58.18 -52.25
N SER A 121 -34.48 -57.48 -51.15
CA SER A 121 -33.47 -56.74 -50.36
C SER A 121 -32.45 -57.65 -49.67
N ALA A 122 -32.83 -58.86 -49.27
CA ALA A 122 -31.92 -59.82 -48.64
C ALA A 122 -31.04 -60.57 -49.67
N SER A 123 -31.52 -60.69 -50.92
CA SER A 123 -30.77 -61.27 -52.03
C SER A 123 -29.73 -60.29 -52.62
N HIS A 124 -29.88 -59.00 -52.36
CA HIS A 124 -28.94 -57.98 -52.79
C HIS A 124 -27.66 -58.03 -51.94
N VAL A 125 -26.60 -58.61 -52.51
CA VAL A 125 -25.28 -58.68 -51.87
C VAL A 125 -24.66 -57.29 -51.91
N MET A 126 -24.82 -56.53 -50.82
CA MET A 126 -24.21 -55.22 -50.64
C MET A 126 -22.69 -55.29 -50.82
N THR A 127 -22.15 -54.31 -51.52
CA THR A 127 -20.70 -54.14 -51.70
C THR A 127 -20.01 -53.82 -50.37
N LYS A 128 -18.67 -53.94 -50.32
CA LYS A 128 -17.90 -53.60 -49.11
C LYS A 128 -18.10 -52.14 -48.70
N GLU A 129 -18.08 -51.24 -49.68
CA GLU A 129 -18.22 -49.78 -49.50
C GLU A 129 -19.60 -49.42 -48.94
N GLU A 130 -20.69 -50.00 -49.46
CA GLU A 130 -22.04 -49.79 -48.93
C GLU A 130 -22.19 -50.32 -47.49
N ARG A 131 -21.52 -51.44 -47.16
CA ARG A 131 -21.51 -52.01 -45.82
C ARG A 131 -20.72 -51.14 -44.83
N GLU A 132 -19.61 -50.56 -45.27
CA GLU A 132 -18.80 -49.62 -44.49
C GLU A 132 -19.57 -48.32 -44.26
N HIS A 133 -20.19 -47.75 -45.29
CA HIS A 133 -21.03 -46.54 -45.16
C HIS A 133 -22.25 -46.76 -44.24
N MET A 134 -22.89 -47.94 -44.27
CA MET A 134 -23.96 -48.29 -43.32
C MET A 134 -23.45 -48.44 -41.88
N LEU A 135 -22.25 -49.01 -41.68
CA LEU A 135 -21.61 -49.08 -40.36
C LEU A 135 -21.20 -47.69 -39.85
N GLU A 136 -20.69 -46.82 -40.72
CA GLU A 136 -20.34 -45.44 -40.40
C GLU A 136 -21.58 -44.62 -40.02
N ARG A 137 -22.68 -44.76 -40.76
CA ARG A 137 -23.97 -44.15 -40.40
C ARG A 137 -24.48 -44.61 -39.03
N LEU A 138 -24.49 -45.92 -38.77
CA LEU A 138 -24.89 -46.46 -37.45
C LEU A 138 -23.94 -46.02 -36.32
N LYS A 139 -22.63 -45.90 -36.61
CA LYS A 139 -21.63 -45.39 -35.66
C LYS A 139 -21.88 -43.91 -35.36
N ARG A 140 -22.14 -43.08 -36.37
CA ARG A 140 -22.46 -41.66 -36.25
C ARG A 140 -23.78 -41.41 -35.52
N GLU A 141 -24.82 -42.21 -35.79
CA GLU A 141 -26.10 -42.16 -35.06
C GLU A 141 -25.91 -42.56 -33.59
N LYS A 142 -25.04 -43.54 -33.30
CA LYS A 142 -24.68 -43.94 -31.93
C LYS A 142 -23.82 -42.89 -31.21
N GLU A 143 -22.86 -42.27 -31.89
CA GLU A 143 -22.02 -41.19 -31.37
C GLU A 143 -22.87 -39.96 -31.06
N ALA A 144 -23.75 -39.54 -31.97
CA ALA A 144 -24.71 -38.44 -31.72
C ALA A 144 -25.66 -38.75 -30.55
N ALA A 145 -26.12 -39.99 -30.40
CA ALA A 145 -26.94 -40.39 -29.26
C ALA A 145 -26.16 -40.39 -27.92
N GLN A 146 -24.86 -40.70 -27.96
CA GLN A 146 -23.97 -40.60 -26.79
C GLN A 146 -23.66 -39.14 -26.46
N GLU A 147 -23.35 -38.30 -27.45
CA GLU A 147 -23.09 -36.87 -27.31
C GLU A 147 -24.32 -36.16 -26.71
N ALA A 148 -25.51 -36.34 -27.29
CA ALA A 148 -26.75 -35.81 -26.73
C ALA A 148 -27.04 -36.31 -25.29
N SER A 149 -26.54 -37.49 -24.90
CA SER A 149 -26.62 -37.97 -23.52
C SER A 149 -25.56 -37.37 -22.59
N GLN A 150 -24.39 -37.02 -23.12
CA GLN A 150 -23.34 -36.29 -22.39
C GLN A 150 -23.73 -34.82 -22.21
N GLU A 151 -24.30 -34.17 -23.22
CA GLU A 151 -24.90 -32.84 -23.14
C GLU A 151 -25.96 -32.78 -22.05
N ARG A 152 -26.97 -33.68 -22.06
CA ARG A 152 -27.97 -33.75 -20.97
C ARG A 152 -27.35 -33.96 -19.60
N LYS A 153 -26.28 -34.76 -19.49
CA LYS A 153 -25.53 -34.97 -18.23
C LYS A 153 -24.76 -33.72 -17.81
N ASN A 154 -24.20 -32.96 -18.75
CA ASN A 154 -23.47 -31.73 -18.49
C ASN A 154 -24.43 -30.59 -18.12
N MET A 155 -25.57 -30.48 -18.80
CA MET A 155 -26.65 -29.56 -18.42
C MET A 155 -27.21 -29.87 -17.03
N MET A 156 -27.39 -31.15 -16.67
CA MET A 156 -27.75 -31.51 -15.29
C MET A 156 -26.66 -31.11 -14.29
N LYS A 157 -25.38 -31.30 -14.60
CA LYS A 157 -24.28 -30.85 -13.74
C LYS A 157 -24.22 -29.32 -13.59
N THR A 158 -24.48 -28.55 -14.64
CA THR A 158 -24.51 -27.07 -14.52
C THR A 158 -25.70 -26.64 -13.68
N ILE A 159 -26.88 -27.24 -13.89
CA ILE A 159 -28.06 -27.02 -13.05
C ILE A 159 -27.81 -27.40 -11.58
N ASP A 160 -27.11 -28.51 -11.29
CA ASP A 160 -26.75 -28.90 -9.92
C ASP A 160 -25.71 -27.95 -9.29
N LEU A 161 -24.76 -27.44 -10.07
CA LEU A 161 -23.80 -26.42 -9.63
C LEU A 161 -24.49 -25.07 -9.38
N GLU A 162 -25.48 -24.70 -10.19
CA GLU A 162 -26.32 -23.52 -10.01
C GLU A 162 -27.22 -23.67 -8.78
N ARG A 163 -27.83 -24.84 -8.55
CA ARG A 163 -28.59 -25.12 -7.33
C ARG A 163 -27.73 -24.99 -6.08
N ARG A 164 -26.50 -25.51 -6.06
CA ARG A 164 -25.57 -25.35 -4.94
C ARG A 164 -25.07 -23.92 -4.72
N LYS A 165 -25.01 -23.11 -5.78
CA LYS A 165 -24.67 -21.67 -5.66
C LYS A 165 -25.86 -20.83 -5.19
N ASN A 166 -27.07 -21.27 -5.49
CA ASN A 166 -28.33 -20.62 -5.14
C ASN A 166 -28.98 -21.25 -3.89
N GLU A 167 -28.32 -22.21 -3.25
CA GLU A 167 -28.67 -22.74 -1.95
C GLU A 167 -28.47 -21.59 -0.95
N LYS A 168 -29.54 -21.22 -0.25
CA LYS A 168 -29.47 -20.13 0.73
C LYS A 168 -28.53 -20.56 1.86
N LEU A 169 -27.72 -19.61 2.34
CA LEU A 169 -26.91 -19.83 3.52
C LEU A 169 -27.83 -20.24 4.68
N ASN A 170 -27.34 -21.13 5.53
CA ASN A 170 -28.03 -21.46 6.78
C ASN A 170 -28.04 -20.24 7.71
N ASP A 171 -29.00 -20.10 8.62
CA ASP A 171 -29.11 -18.94 9.52
C ASP A 171 -27.79 -18.69 10.30
N LEU A 172 -27.09 -19.76 10.69
CA LEU A 172 -25.76 -19.71 11.33
C LEU A 172 -24.63 -19.24 10.40
N GLU A 173 -24.74 -19.50 9.09
CA GLU A 173 -23.80 -19.04 8.08
C GLU A 173 -24.07 -17.58 7.69
N GLU A 174 -25.35 -17.16 7.68
CA GLU A 174 -25.73 -15.75 7.54
C GLU A 174 -25.23 -14.94 8.75
N GLU A 175 -25.47 -15.40 9.98
CA GLU A 175 -24.94 -14.77 11.20
C GLU A 175 -23.39 -14.75 11.22
N ALA A 176 -22.73 -15.84 10.81
CA ALA A 176 -21.27 -15.86 10.69
C ALA A 176 -20.75 -14.87 9.63
N LYS A 177 -21.48 -14.71 8.52
CA LYS A 177 -21.17 -13.76 7.46
C LYS A 177 -21.38 -12.32 7.94
N GLU A 178 -22.49 -11.99 8.60
CA GLU A 178 -22.74 -10.67 9.18
C GLU A 178 -21.67 -10.30 10.21
N ASN A 179 -21.30 -11.24 11.09
CA ASN A 179 -20.20 -11.04 12.04
C ASN A 179 -18.85 -10.80 11.35
N ALA A 180 -18.56 -11.53 10.26
CA ALA A 180 -17.35 -11.34 9.46
C ALA A 180 -17.35 -10.00 8.70
N GLU A 181 -18.48 -9.60 8.12
CA GLU A 181 -18.66 -8.31 7.44
C GLU A 181 -18.57 -7.14 8.42
N HIS A 182 -19.17 -7.25 9.61
CA HIS A 182 -19.03 -6.26 10.68
C HIS A 182 -17.58 -6.16 11.19
N LEU A 183 -16.89 -7.30 11.39
CA LEU A 183 -15.48 -7.32 11.78
C LEU A 183 -14.59 -6.68 10.70
N LEU A 184 -14.84 -6.97 9.43
CA LEU A 184 -14.12 -6.40 8.29
C LEU A 184 -14.43 -4.90 8.10
N SER A 185 -15.67 -4.47 8.34
CA SER A 185 -16.06 -3.06 8.36
C SER A 185 -15.34 -2.31 9.47
N LYS A 186 -15.38 -2.83 10.70
CA LYS A 186 -14.69 -2.27 11.87
C LYS A 186 -13.16 -2.22 11.68
N ALA A 187 -12.57 -3.24 11.07
CA ALA A 187 -11.15 -3.25 10.71
C ALA A 187 -10.81 -2.19 9.65
N ASN A 188 -11.68 -1.97 8.67
CA ASN A 188 -11.51 -0.90 7.69
C ASN A 188 -11.69 0.49 8.30
N GLU A 189 -12.64 0.67 9.20
CA GLU A 189 -12.87 1.92 9.94
C GLU A 189 -11.67 2.26 10.82
N MET A 190 -11.18 1.32 11.64
CA MET A 190 -9.95 1.50 12.42
C MET A 190 -8.73 1.84 11.52
N ARG A 191 -8.65 1.26 10.32
CA ARG A 191 -7.58 1.60 9.36
C ARG A 191 -7.73 3.01 8.78
N GLN A 192 -8.96 3.46 8.49
CA GLN A 192 -9.25 4.82 8.07
C GLN A 192 -8.93 5.83 9.18
N GLU A 193 -9.30 5.53 10.43
CA GLU A 193 -8.96 6.36 11.60
C GLU A 193 -7.44 6.50 11.83
N GLN A 194 -6.65 5.54 11.36
CA GLN A 194 -5.19 5.61 11.41
C GLN A 194 -4.56 6.45 10.29
N GLU A 195 -5.32 6.91 9.28
CA GLU A 195 -4.77 7.85 8.30
C GLU A 195 -4.57 9.24 8.91
N ASP A 196 -3.41 9.86 8.68
CA ASP A 196 -3.01 11.07 9.41
C ASP A 196 -3.90 12.29 9.11
N GLU A 197 -4.48 12.38 7.90
CA GLU A 197 -5.54 13.37 7.58
C GLU A 197 -6.77 13.20 8.48
N ILE A 198 -7.18 11.96 8.79
CA ILE A 198 -8.34 11.67 9.65
C ILE A 198 -7.99 11.87 11.13
N LYS A 199 -6.74 11.60 11.54
CA LYS A 199 -6.25 11.97 12.89
C LYS A 199 -6.28 13.48 13.11
N HIS A 200 -5.79 14.26 12.15
CA HIS A 200 -5.84 15.72 12.25
C HIS A 200 -7.28 16.25 12.16
N LEU A 201 -8.14 15.64 11.33
CA LEU A 201 -9.58 15.94 11.38
C LEU A 201 -10.15 15.67 12.78
N ASN A 202 -9.88 14.50 13.39
CA ASN A 202 -10.33 14.16 14.74
C ASN A 202 -9.87 15.19 15.79
N GLU A 203 -8.65 15.73 15.66
CA GLU A 203 -8.13 16.83 16.49
C GLU A 203 -8.93 18.14 16.30
N LEU A 204 -9.21 18.53 15.06
CA LEU A 204 -10.04 19.70 14.75
C LEU A 204 -11.48 19.54 15.27
N ILE A 205 -12.03 18.33 15.15
CA ILE A 205 -13.36 17.95 15.66
C ILE A 205 -13.40 18.04 17.19
N LEU A 206 -12.38 17.53 17.88
CA LEU A 206 -12.27 17.63 19.34
C LEU A 206 -12.22 19.10 19.79
N ASN A 207 -11.43 19.93 19.11
CA ASN A 207 -11.37 21.36 19.38
C ASN A 207 -12.73 22.05 19.14
N ALA A 208 -13.45 21.71 18.07
CA ALA A 208 -14.80 22.22 17.81
C ALA A 208 -15.80 21.83 18.92
N LYS A 209 -15.77 20.58 19.40
CA LYS A 209 -16.56 20.13 20.57
C LYS A 209 -16.23 20.93 21.83
N CYS A 210 -14.94 21.11 22.13
CA CYS A 210 -14.49 21.90 23.28
C CYS A 210 -14.95 23.37 23.21
N HIS A 211 -14.95 23.99 22.02
CA HIS A 211 -15.46 25.34 21.84
C HIS A 211 -16.98 25.43 22.00
N ALA A 212 -17.75 24.48 21.44
CA ALA A 212 -19.20 24.46 21.62
C ALA A 212 -19.61 24.30 23.09
N ILE A 213 -18.94 23.42 23.85
CA ILE A 213 -19.15 23.26 25.30
C ILE A 213 -18.77 24.53 26.06
N ARG A 214 -17.65 25.17 25.72
CA ARG A 214 -17.21 26.41 26.37
C ARG A 214 -18.20 27.56 26.16
N ASP A 215 -18.71 27.74 24.94
CA ASP A 215 -19.67 28.81 24.65
C ASP A 215 -21.00 28.55 25.38
N ALA A 216 -21.45 27.29 25.49
CA ALA A 216 -22.60 26.92 26.33
C ALA A 216 -22.37 27.25 27.83
N GLN A 217 -21.20 26.88 28.39
CA GLN A 217 -20.83 27.22 29.77
C GLN A 217 -20.73 28.73 30.02
N ILE A 218 -20.35 29.52 29.01
CA ILE A 218 -20.31 31.00 29.11
C ILE A 218 -21.73 31.57 29.15
N LEU A 219 -22.69 30.98 28.44
CA LEU A 219 -24.10 31.37 28.51
C LEU A 219 -24.70 31.01 29.87
N GLU A 220 -24.56 29.75 30.30
CA GLU A 220 -24.98 29.27 31.62
C GLU A 220 -24.42 30.15 32.76
N LYS A 221 -23.13 30.48 32.73
CA LYS A 221 -22.52 31.37 33.73
C LYS A 221 -23.10 32.79 33.74
N ARG A 222 -23.54 33.31 32.59
CA ARG A 222 -24.18 34.64 32.49
C ARG A 222 -25.60 34.59 33.04
N GLU A 223 -26.34 33.52 32.80
CA GLU A 223 -27.67 33.29 33.36
C GLU A 223 -27.59 33.20 34.88
N ILE A 224 -26.70 32.36 35.41
CA ILE A 224 -26.44 32.25 36.88
C ILE A 224 -26.06 33.61 37.48
N TYR A 225 -25.18 34.39 36.82
CA TYR A 225 -24.81 35.71 37.31
C TYR A 225 -26.00 36.69 37.34
N HIS A 226 -26.88 36.63 36.34
CA HIS A 226 -28.07 37.47 36.28
C HIS A 226 -29.11 37.10 37.34
N GLU A 227 -29.32 35.80 37.58
CA GLU A 227 -30.17 35.29 38.66
C GLU A 227 -29.63 35.72 40.04
N MET A 228 -28.32 35.57 40.26
CA MET A 228 -27.66 36.02 41.50
C MET A 228 -27.82 37.53 41.73
N ASP A 229 -27.53 38.36 40.73
CA ASP A 229 -27.71 39.82 40.79
C ASP A 229 -29.18 40.21 41.05
N SER A 230 -30.14 39.42 40.57
CA SER A 230 -31.56 39.65 40.83
C SER A 230 -31.97 39.32 42.27
N GLU A 231 -31.41 38.26 42.87
CA GLU A 231 -31.69 37.88 44.26
C GLU A 231 -30.91 38.76 45.25
N GLU A 232 -29.68 39.18 44.93
CA GLU A 232 -28.93 40.19 45.71
C GLU A 232 -29.73 41.50 45.81
N LYS A 233 -30.27 42.02 44.69
CA LYS A 233 -31.14 43.20 44.69
C LYS A 233 -32.41 43.02 45.52
N ARG A 234 -32.97 41.82 45.53
CA ARG A 234 -34.15 41.47 46.35
C ARG A 234 -33.81 41.46 47.84
N LEU A 235 -32.65 40.94 48.22
CA LEU A 235 -32.15 40.96 49.59
C LEU A 235 -31.80 42.38 50.06
N ASP A 236 -31.16 43.19 49.23
CA ASP A 236 -30.88 44.60 49.51
C ASP A 236 -32.17 45.40 49.78
N LEU A 237 -33.21 45.18 48.96
CA LEU A 237 -34.53 45.79 49.18
C LEU A 237 -35.15 45.35 50.52
N MET A 238 -34.99 44.08 50.91
CA MET A 238 -35.46 43.58 52.20
C MET A 238 -34.69 44.21 53.38
N MET A 239 -33.35 44.27 53.28
CA MET A 239 -32.50 44.91 54.28
C MET A 239 -32.77 46.42 54.42
N GLU A 240 -33.04 47.12 53.32
CA GLU A 240 -33.39 48.54 53.35
C GLU A 240 -34.77 48.77 54.00
N VAL A 241 -35.75 47.90 53.75
CA VAL A 241 -37.04 47.92 54.46
C VAL A 241 -36.84 47.71 55.96
N ASP A 242 -36.01 46.74 56.36
CA ASP A 242 -35.70 46.49 57.77
C ASP A 242 -34.93 47.64 58.43
N ARG A 243 -33.98 48.26 57.71
CA ARG A 243 -33.27 49.46 58.16
C ARG A 243 -34.24 50.62 58.37
N GLN A 244 -35.19 50.85 57.46
CA GLN A 244 -36.21 51.87 57.60
C GLN A 244 -37.19 51.57 58.75
N ASN A 245 -37.54 50.30 58.98
CA ASN A 245 -38.35 49.88 60.12
C ASN A 245 -37.59 50.15 61.44
N ALA A 246 -36.31 49.81 61.52
CA ALA A 246 -35.46 50.06 62.69
C ALA A 246 -35.31 51.56 63.00
N ILE A 247 -35.12 52.40 61.96
CA ILE A 247 -35.08 53.87 62.12
C ILE A 247 -36.43 54.39 62.64
N ARG A 248 -37.56 53.95 62.08
CA ARG A 248 -38.90 54.33 62.57
C ARG A 248 -39.09 53.97 64.05
N ILE A 249 -38.69 52.77 64.46
CA ILE A 249 -38.74 52.34 65.88
C ILE A 249 -37.83 53.22 66.76
N GLN A 250 -36.62 53.52 66.31
CA GLN A 250 -35.69 54.37 67.07
C GLN A 250 -36.21 55.82 67.19
N GLU A 251 -36.79 56.38 66.13
CA GLU A 251 -37.46 57.68 66.19
C GLU A 251 -38.63 57.69 67.18
N GLU A 252 -39.44 56.64 67.25
CA GLU A 252 -40.51 56.52 68.24
C GLU A 252 -39.98 56.45 69.68
N ILE A 253 -38.87 55.74 69.90
CA ILE A 253 -38.18 55.70 71.21
C ILE A 253 -37.61 57.08 71.56
N GLU A 254 -37.03 57.80 70.61
CA GLU A 254 -36.48 59.14 70.84
C GLU A 254 -37.56 60.21 71.05
N LYS A 255 -38.71 60.11 70.37
CA LYS A 255 -39.90 60.93 70.63
C LYS A 255 -40.36 60.73 72.07
N LYS A 256 -40.54 59.48 72.52
CA LYS A 256 -40.89 59.15 73.93
C LYS A 256 -39.86 59.68 74.94
N ARG A 257 -38.56 59.47 74.70
CA ARG A 257 -37.50 60.03 75.57
C ARG A 257 -37.49 61.55 75.58
N LYS A 258 -37.85 62.22 74.48
CA LYS A 258 -37.96 63.68 74.41
C LYS A 258 -39.17 64.18 75.20
N GLU A 259 -40.30 63.49 75.11
CA GLU A 259 -41.49 63.75 75.94
C GLU A 259 -41.17 63.57 77.43
N GLU A 260 -40.51 62.49 77.82
CA GLU A 260 -40.02 62.26 79.20
C GLU A 260 -39.06 63.36 79.67
N ARG A 261 -38.13 63.81 78.82
CA ARG A 261 -37.24 64.94 79.14
C ARG A 261 -37.99 66.26 79.29
N LEU A 262 -39.02 66.52 78.48
CA LEU A 262 -39.86 67.71 78.60
C LEU A 262 -40.68 67.68 79.89
N LEU A 263 -41.24 66.51 80.26
CA LEU A 263 -41.92 66.30 81.54
C LEU A 263 -40.96 66.45 82.74
N GLY A 264 -39.72 65.99 82.62
CA GLY A 264 -38.68 66.19 83.63
C GLY A 264 -38.25 67.65 83.74
N ALA A 265 -38.07 68.34 82.62
CA ALA A 265 -37.72 69.76 82.58
C ALA A 265 -38.84 70.65 83.14
N ALA A 266 -40.11 70.32 82.88
CA ALA A 266 -41.25 71.00 83.50
C ALA A 266 -41.18 70.91 85.04
N LYS A 267 -41.01 69.69 85.59
CA LYS A 267 -40.85 69.48 87.04
C LYS A 267 -39.63 70.21 87.63
N LEU A 268 -38.53 70.32 86.89
CA LEU A 268 -37.36 71.10 87.33
C LEU A 268 -37.64 72.61 87.31
N LEU A 269 -38.42 73.12 86.34
CA LEU A 269 -38.86 74.52 86.33
C LEU A 269 -39.82 74.80 87.49
N ASP A 270 -40.74 73.88 87.80
CA ASP A 270 -41.61 73.97 88.97
C ASP A 270 -40.75 74.06 90.25
N GLN A 271 -39.77 73.15 90.43
CA GLN A 271 -38.82 73.18 91.55
C GLN A 271 -37.94 74.44 91.58
N ILE A 272 -37.52 74.98 90.44
CA ILE A 272 -36.79 76.26 90.40
C ILE A 272 -37.70 77.39 90.87
N SER A 273 -38.98 77.40 90.47
CA SER A 273 -39.94 78.41 90.93
C SER A 273 -40.24 78.32 92.43
N GLU A 274 -40.26 77.11 93.00
CA GLU A 274 -40.36 76.88 94.45
C GLU A 274 -39.09 77.39 95.17
N ASN A 275 -37.90 77.01 94.68
CA ASN A 275 -36.62 77.49 95.23
C ASN A 275 -36.43 79.01 95.09
N GLU A 276 -36.94 79.64 94.03
CA GLU A 276 -36.91 81.09 93.87
C GLU A 276 -37.84 81.79 94.87
N GLN A 277 -38.99 81.20 95.19
CA GLN A 277 -39.88 81.67 96.27
C GLN A 277 -39.20 81.52 97.64
N GLU A 278 -38.59 80.36 97.95
CA GLU A 278 -37.82 80.17 99.18
C GLU A 278 -36.64 81.14 99.29
N ARG A 279 -35.91 81.36 98.19
CA ARG A 279 -34.80 82.32 98.13
C ARG A 279 -35.28 83.76 98.31
N LEU A 280 -36.50 84.11 97.88
CA LEU A 280 -37.09 85.41 98.13
C LEU A 280 -37.34 85.61 99.65
N PHE A 281 -37.90 84.60 100.31
CA PHE A 281 -38.08 84.59 101.78
C PHE A 281 -36.74 84.62 102.53
N GLU A 282 -35.71 83.90 102.06
CA GLU A 282 -34.36 83.99 102.63
C GLU A 282 -33.73 85.38 102.43
N LEU A 283 -33.94 86.02 101.29
CA LEU A 283 -33.40 87.36 101.02
C LEU A 283 -34.06 88.39 101.93
N GLU A 284 -35.38 88.31 102.11
CA GLU A 284 -36.12 89.14 103.07
C GLU A 284 -35.59 88.95 104.50
N ARG A 285 -35.21 87.73 104.89
CA ARG A 285 -34.54 87.45 106.17
C ARG A 285 -33.11 88.00 106.23
N LYS A 286 -32.32 87.86 105.16
CA LYS A 286 -30.93 88.33 105.07
C LYS A 286 -30.83 89.85 105.02
N ASP A 287 -31.83 90.55 104.48
CA ASP A 287 -31.88 92.02 104.56
C ASP A 287 -32.16 92.50 105.98
N GLN A 288 -33.03 91.81 106.73
CA GLN A 288 -33.21 92.05 108.17
C GLN A 288 -31.92 91.78 108.99
N GLU A 289 -31.11 90.80 108.60
CA GLU A 289 -29.79 90.49 109.21
C GLU A 289 -28.70 91.50 108.76
N ASN A 290 -28.66 91.90 107.49
CA ASN A 290 -27.68 92.86 106.94
C ASN A 290 -27.86 94.27 107.50
N ILE A 291 -29.10 94.72 107.72
CA ILE A 291 -29.38 95.99 108.42
C ILE A 291 -28.80 96.00 109.85
N GLN A 292 -28.62 94.82 110.47
CA GLN A 292 -27.95 94.69 111.77
C GLN A 292 -26.42 94.61 111.60
N MET A 293 -25.91 93.90 110.59
CA MET A 293 -24.48 93.71 110.34
C MET A 293 -23.75 94.95 109.80
N GLN A 294 -24.40 95.78 108.98
CA GLN A 294 -23.82 97.05 108.51
C GLN A 294 -23.51 98.00 109.68
N ARG A 295 -24.41 98.04 110.68
CA ARG A 295 -24.21 98.78 111.95
C ARG A 295 -23.05 98.25 112.82
N TYR A 296 -22.42 97.14 112.43
CA TYR A 296 -21.27 96.53 113.09
C TYR A 296 -19.97 96.72 112.28
N VAL A 297 -19.97 96.47 110.96
CA VAL A 297 -18.77 96.60 110.10
C VAL A 297 -18.28 98.04 109.98
N GLU A 298 -19.18 99.02 110.03
CA GLU A 298 -18.84 100.46 110.08
C GLU A 298 -17.95 100.82 111.28
N LYS A 299 -17.82 99.93 112.29
CA LYS A 299 -16.90 100.10 113.43
C LYS A 299 -15.51 99.47 113.25
N MET A 300 -15.33 98.57 112.28
CA MET A 300 -14.07 97.80 112.07
C MET A 300 -13.21 98.38 110.95
N MET A 301 -13.82 98.95 109.91
CA MET A 301 -13.09 99.45 108.73
C MET A 301 -12.16 100.63 109.02
N ASP A 302 -12.39 101.33 110.14
CA ASP A 302 -11.52 102.39 110.64
C ASP A 302 -10.20 101.85 111.25
N GLU A 303 -10.01 100.53 111.40
CA GLU A 303 -8.86 99.92 112.08
C GLU A 303 -7.78 99.32 111.15
N ASP A 304 -8.11 98.90 109.91
CA ASP A 304 -7.29 97.91 109.16
C ASP A 304 -6.47 98.46 107.96
N ARG A 305 -6.57 99.77 107.69
CA ARG A 305 -6.03 100.43 106.49
C ARG A 305 -4.48 100.50 106.41
N ASP A 306 -3.78 100.07 107.45
CA ASP A 306 -2.41 100.51 107.74
C ASP A 306 -1.26 99.53 107.31
N SER A 307 -1.52 98.45 106.55
CA SER A 307 -0.63 97.26 106.55
C SER A 307 0.15 96.79 105.27
N LEU A 308 -0.25 97.04 104.01
CA LEU A 308 -0.04 96.02 102.93
C LEU A 308 1.16 96.08 101.93
N GLU A 309 1.79 97.22 101.64
CA GLU A 309 2.44 97.50 100.31
C GLU A 309 3.81 96.83 99.94
N LYS A 310 4.08 95.56 100.30
CA LYS A 310 5.49 95.16 100.61
C LYS A 310 6.06 93.86 99.98
N LYS A 311 5.52 93.27 98.88
CA LYS A 311 5.91 91.90 98.41
C LYS A 311 5.74 91.60 96.87
N LYS A 312 6.75 91.78 95.97
CA LYS A 312 6.74 91.33 94.53
C LYS A 312 8.05 91.53 93.69
N ALA A 313 8.64 90.53 92.99
CA ALA A 313 9.69 90.71 91.92
C ALA A 313 10.13 89.52 91.00
N GLU A 314 10.86 88.49 91.49
CA GLU A 314 12.21 88.05 90.99
C GLU A 314 12.41 86.99 89.85
N GLN A 315 11.41 86.48 89.11
CA GLN A 315 11.49 85.10 88.53
C GLN A 315 11.99 84.80 87.07
N LEU A 316 12.44 85.75 86.23
CA LEU A 316 12.25 85.61 84.75
C LEU A 316 13.32 84.92 83.82
N ALA A 317 14.51 84.49 84.25
CA ALA A 317 15.71 84.51 83.36
C ALA A 317 16.24 83.21 82.66
N LEU A 318 15.70 82.00 82.86
CA LEU A 318 16.46 80.73 82.65
C LEU A 318 16.31 79.99 81.29
N ARG A 319 15.70 80.55 80.23
CA ARG A 319 15.03 79.72 79.17
C ARG A 319 15.76 79.51 77.82
N GLU A 320 16.83 80.23 77.48
CA GLU A 320 17.20 80.42 76.06
C GLU A 320 18.31 79.51 75.44
N GLU A 321 19.06 78.72 76.22
CA GLU A 321 20.36 78.17 75.73
C GLU A 321 20.30 76.89 74.87
N LEU A 322 19.23 76.08 74.92
CA LEU A 322 19.23 74.68 74.42
C LEU A 322 19.17 74.49 72.89
N ASN A 323 18.83 75.51 72.09
CA ASN A 323 18.40 75.29 70.71
C ASN A 323 19.52 75.16 69.64
N LYS A 324 20.80 75.40 69.96
CA LYS A 324 21.86 75.58 68.94
C LYS A 324 22.60 74.31 68.45
N ALA A 325 22.39 73.14 69.05
CA ALA A 325 23.28 71.98 68.86
C ALA A 325 22.93 71.00 67.73
N ASN A 326 21.74 71.10 67.10
CA ASN A 326 21.25 70.06 66.17
C ASN A 326 21.65 70.24 64.69
N ASP A 327 22.03 71.43 64.24
CA ASP A 327 22.14 71.74 62.80
C ASP A 327 23.43 71.22 62.11
N ASP A 328 24.50 70.93 62.87
CA ASP A 328 25.81 70.62 62.27
C ASP A 328 25.99 69.18 61.77
N ILE A 329 25.07 68.26 62.08
CA ILE A 329 25.20 66.84 61.74
C ILE A 329 24.91 66.54 60.26
N LEU A 330 24.05 67.34 59.60
CA LEU A 330 23.53 67.04 58.25
C LEU A 330 24.57 67.17 57.12
N ARG A 331 25.50 68.14 57.19
CA ARG A 331 26.37 68.49 56.05
C ARG A 331 27.46 67.45 55.70
N ARG A 332 27.72 66.46 56.56
CA ARG A 332 28.82 65.48 56.34
C ARG A 332 28.47 64.32 55.40
N ARG A 333 27.23 64.22 54.91
CA ARG A 333 26.73 63.03 54.20
C ARG A 333 26.86 63.09 52.67
N GLU A 334 27.05 64.27 52.09
CA GLU A 334 27.01 64.48 50.63
C GLU A 334 28.36 64.20 49.94
N VAL A 335 29.48 64.55 50.59
CA VAL A 335 30.85 64.46 50.04
C VAL A 335 31.30 63.03 49.64
N LYS A 336 30.64 61.98 50.15
CA LYS A 336 31.04 60.58 49.87
C LYS A 336 30.58 60.02 48.52
N LYS A 337 29.57 60.61 47.88
CA LYS A 337 28.99 60.03 46.63
C LYS A 337 29.78 60.35 45.36
N GLU A 338 30.66 61.34 45.39
CA GLU A 338 31.40 61.79 44.19
C GLU A 338 32.68 60.98 43.92
N GLN A 339 33.10 60.12 44.87
CA GLN A 339 34.35 59.35 44.75
C GLN A 339 34.19 58.02 44.00
N GLU A 340 33.01 57.40 44.05
CA GLU A 340 32.76 56.06 43.49
C GLU A 340 32.63 56.05 41.94
N TYR A 341 32.28 57.19 41.33
CA TYR A 341 32.08 57.31 39.87
C TYR A 341 33.39 57.38 39.04
N ILE A 342 34.54 57.59 39.69
CA ILE A 342 35.83 57.82 39.01
C ILE A 342 36.64 56.51 38.82
N GLU A 343 36.30 55.45 39.55
CA GLU A 343 37.08 54.21 39.57
C GLU A 343 36.64 53.18 38.51
N GLU A 344 35.38 53.21 38.05
CA GLU A 344 34.85 52.26 37.06
C GLU A 344 35.33 52.53 35.61
N LEU A 345 35.79 53.76 35.31
CA LEU A 345 36.25 54.16 33.96
C LEU A 345 37.66 53.67 33.57
N LYS A 346 38.40 52.99 34.46
CA LYS A 346 39.80 52.56 34.21
C LYS A 346 40.02 51.08 33.90
N VAL A 347 38.96 50.25 33.92
CA VAL A 347 39.09 48.79 33.80
C VAL A 347 38.82 48.27 32.37
N ILE A 348 38.13 49.04 31.52
CA ILE A 348 37.62 48.54 30.22
C ILE A 348 38.58 48.74 29.04
N GLU A 349 39.38 49.82 28.99
CA GLU A 349 40.26 50.07 27.82
C GLU A 349 41.57 49.27 27.82
N PHE A 350 41.96 48.62 28.92
CA PHE A 350 43.15 47.75 28.96
C PHE A 350 43.01 46.48 28.10
N GLN A 351 41.77 46.07 27.78
CA GLN A 351 41.51 44.93 26.88
C GLN A 351 41.64 45.29 25.39
N LYS A 352 41.79 46.57 25.06
CA LYS A 352 41.92 47.13 23.70
C LYS A 352 43.33 46.99 23.09
N GLN A 353 44.27 46.33 23.77
CA GLN A 353 45.69 46.28 23.35
C GLN A 353 46.32 44.89 23.29
N LYS A 354 45.55 43.81 23.54
CA LYS A 354 46.08 42.45 23.62
C LYS A 354 45.71 41.55 22.42
N ALA A 355 44.47 41.60 21.92
CA ALA A 355 43.98 40.65 20.91
C ALA A 355 44.38 40.98 19.45
N GLU A 356 44.70 42.24 19.13
CA GLU A 356 45.00 42.68 17.75
C GLU A 356 46.48 42.55 17.35
N ARG A 357 47.36 42.15 18.28
CA ARG A 357 48.81 41.96 18.01
C ARG A 357 49.21 40.54 17.64
N GLU A 358 48.32 39.55 17.77
CA GLU A 358 48.68 38.13 17.61
C GLU A 358 48.23 37.52 16.26
N ALA A 359 47.27 38.10 15.54
CA ALA A 359 46.65 37.49 14.35
C ALA A 359 47.24 37.88 12.97
N ALA A 360 48.20 38.82 12.91
CA ALA A 360 48.60 39.47 11.64
C ALA A 360 50.03 39.18 11.16
N TYR A 361 50.87 38.48 11.94
CA TYR A 361 52.23 38.10 11.52
C TYR A 361 52.46 36.58 11.41
N GLU A 362 51.43 35.77 11.67
CA GLU A 362 51.38 34.33 11.31
C GLU A 362 51.50 34.11 9.78
N ALA A 363 51.27 35.14 8.97
CA ALA A 363 51.29 35.05 7.50
C ALA A 363 52.66 35.30 6.83
N GLU A 364 53.69 35.77 7.54
CA GLU A 364 55.00 36.11 6.91
C GLU A 364 56.08 35.04 7.08
N GLN A 365 55.94 34.08 8.01
CA GLN A 365 56.92 32.99 8.17
C GLN A 365 56.65 31.73 7.32
N GLU A 366 55.58 31.68 6.52
CA GLU A 366 55.45 30.65 5.46
C GLU A 366 56.47 30.86 4.31
N LYS A 367 57.09 32.04 4.19
CA LYS A 367 58.10 32.34 3.15
C LYS A 367 59.48 31.74 3.44
N ILE A 368 59.75 31.27 4.67
CA ILE A 368 61.02 30.62 5.06
C ILE A 368 60.94 29.08 4.86
N ARG A 369 59.85 28.58 4.27
CA ARG A 369 59.72 27.19 3.77
C ARG A 369 60.50 26.93 2.48
N ILE A 370 61.15 27.96 1.91
CA ILE A 370 61.77 27.93 0.57
C ILE A 370 63.29 27.67 0.60
N GLU A 371 63.92 27.63 1.78
CA GLU A 371 65.38 27.58 1.94
C GLU A 371 65.95 26.20 2.37
N LYS A 372 65.15 25.12 2.34
CA LYS A 372 65.55 23.82 2.95
C LYS A 372 65.35 22.54 2.13
N GLU A 373 65.25 22.57 0.78
CA GLU A 373 65.21 21.29 0.03
C GLU A 373 65.64 21.29 -1.47
N ARG A 374 66.61 22.13 -1.89
CA ARG A 374 67.14 22.10 -3.28
C ARG A 374 68.66 22.16 -3.43
N GLU A 375 69.42 21.59 -2.48
CA GLU A 375 70.87 21.37 -2.61
C GLU A 375 71.30 19.89 -2.57
N VAL A 376 70.49 19.02 -3.18
CA VAL A 376 70.95 17.70 -3.67
C VAL A 376 70.55 17.63 -5.16
N GLY A 377 71.40 18.02 -6.11
CA GLY A 377 72.84 18.16 -5.99
C GLY A 377 73.50 16.80 -6.20
N ARG A 378 73.78 16.50 -7.48
CA ARG A 378 74.43 15.29 -8.05
C ARG A 378 73.51 14.10 -8.40
N LEU A 379 73.78 13.58 -9.61
CA LEU A 379 73.32 12.32 -10.20
C LEU A 379 71.83 12.22 -10.64
N ARG A 380 71.55 12.49 -11.93
CA ARG A 380 71.05 11.43 -12.85
C ARG A 380 70.80 11.76 -14.34
N ALA A 381 70.91 12.99 -14.84
CA ALA A 381 70.46 13.31 -16.21
C ALA A 381 71.45 14.13 -17.08
N LEU A 382 72.76 13.89 -16.96
CA LEU A 382 73.77 14.37 -17.93
C LEU A 382 74.47 13.20 -18.66
N GLN A 383 73.69 12.18 -19.01
CA GLN A 383 74.11 11.01 -19.80
C GLN A 383 72.96 10.58 -20.73
N GLU A 384 72.71 11.31 -21.83
CA GLU A 384 71.91 10.83 -22.98
C GLU A 384 72.00 11.75 -24.23
N ARG A 385 73.07 12.54 -24.41
CA ARG A 385 73.27 13.38 -25.62
C ARG A 385 74.75 13.73 -25.92
N ALA A 386 75.59 12.69 -25.94
CA ALA A 386 76.95 12.73 -26.47
C ALA A 386 77.21 11.41 -27.24
N LYS A 387 76.34 11.13 -28.21
CA LYS A 387 76.18 9.81 -28.85
C LYS A 387 76.40 9.85 -30.37
N ASP A 388 76.99 10.93 -30.89
CA ASP A 388 77.14 11.24 -32.32
C ASP A 388 78.55 11.76 -32.68
N GLU A 389 79.61 11.24 -32.06
CA GLU A 389 81.02 11.55 -32.42
C GLU A 389 81.85 10.28 -32.72
N GLN A 390 81.22 9.28 -33.36
CA GLN A 390 81.89 8.05 -33.79
C GLN A 390 81.72 7.76 -35.29
N ALA A 391 81.55 8.83 -36.08
CA ALA A 391 81.36 8.80 -37.54
C ALA A 391 82.64 9.03 -38.38
N GLU A 392 83.79 9.34 -37.77
CA GLU A 392 84.97 9.85 -38.49
C GLU A 392 86.22 8.93 -38.49
N ARG A 393 86.12 7.64 -38.12
CA ARG A 393 87.27 6.72 -38.07
C ARG A 393 87.25 5.54 -39.06
N ASP A 394 86.29 5.48 -39.99
CA ASP A 394 86.29 4.50 -41.09
C ASP A 394 87.14 4.89 -42.32
N ALA A 395 87.68 6.11 -42.36
CA ALA A 395 88.28 6.69 -43.57
C ALA A 395 89.68 6.16 -43.99
N VAL A 396 90.38 5.35 -43.17
CA VAL A 396 91.83 5.09 -43.36
C VAL A 396 92.19 3.64 -43.74
N ARG A 397 91.24 2.69 -43.71
CA ARG A 397 91.53 1.26 -44.01
C ARG A 397 91.55 0.91 -45.51
N ALA A 398 91.09 1.80 -46.39
CA ALA A 398 90.82 1.48 -47.79
C ALA A 398 92.02 1.49 -48.77
N LYS A 399 93.22 1.97 -48.37
CA LYS A 399 94.25 2.42 -49.33
C LYS A 399 95.53 1.57 -49.48
N ARG A 400 95.51 0.28 -49.09
CA ARG A 400 96.68 -0.64 -49.25
C ARG A 400 96.38 -2.00 -49.92
N ALA A 401 95.18 -2.19 -50.48
CA ALA A 401 94.76 -3.47 -51.05
C ALA A 401 95.04 -3.65 -52.56
N GLN A 402 95.64 -2.67 -53.25
CA GLN A 402 95.49 -2.55 -54.71
C GLN A 402 96.72 -2.88 -55.58
N GLU A 403 97.95 -2.95 -55.03
CA GLU A 403 99.18 -3.07 -55.85
C GLU A 403 99.82 -4.48 -55.93
N GLN A 404 99.41 -5.45 -55.10
CA GLN A 404 99.98 -6.81 -55.15
C GLN A 404 99.36 -7.70 -56.25
N ALA A 405 98.28 -7.26 -56.90
CA ALA A 405 97.46 -8.12 -57.77
C ALA A 405 98.01 -8.36 -59.19
N GLU A 406 98.93 -7.52 -59.69
CA GLU A 406 99.14 -7.42 -61.16
C GLU A 406 100.26 -8.29 -61.74
N ARG A 407 101.33 -8.59 -60.99
CA ARG A 407 102.56 -9.16 -61.58
C ARG A 407 102.61 -10.68 -61.72
N GLU A 408 101.78 -11.42 -61.00
CA GLU A 408 101.74 -12.90 -61.08
C GLU A 408 101.03 -13.41 -62.36
N TRP A 409 100.50 -12.51 -63.18
CA TRP A 409 99.54 -12.81 -64.23
C TRP A 409 100.15 -13.46 -65.49
N ARG A 410 101.23 -12.91 -66.07
CA ARG A 410 101.66 -13.28 -67.43
C ARG A 410 102.38 -14.62 -67.60
N LYS A 411 103.11 -15.13 -66.58
CA LYS A 411 103.96 -16.32 -66.77
C LYS A 411 103.21 -17.66 -66.82
N LYS A 412 101.92 -17.68 -66.48
CA LYS A 412 101.07 -18.89 -66.57
C LYS A 412 100.64 -19.22 -68.01
N GLU A 413 100.57 -18.22 -68.90
CA GLU A 413 99.79 -18.29 -70.13
C GLU A 413 100.22 -19.39 -71.15
N ALA A 414 101.52 -19.64 -71.28
CA ALA A 414 102.06 -20.41 -72.42
C ALA A 414 102.00 -21.95 -72.28
N GLU A 415 102.38 -22.52 -71.13
CA GLU A 415 102.33 -23.98 -70.94
C GLU A 415 100.88 -24.53 -70.92
N GLU A 416 99.93 -23.67 -70.58
CA GLU A 416 98.51 -23.98 -70.66
C GLU A 416 98.09 -24.33 -72.10
N ALA A 417 98.63 -23.65 -73.13
CA ALA A 417 98.20 -23.79 -74.52
C ALA A 417 98.32 -25.22 -75.07
N ARG A 418 99.38 -25.96 -74.71
CA ARG A 418 99.60 -27.32 -75.22
C ARG A 418 98.79 -28.37 -74.46
N LYS A 419 98.57 -28.18 -73.16
CA LYS A 419 97.65 -29.01 -72.37
C LYS A 419 96.20 -28.80 -72.83
N LYS A 420 95.81 -27.55 -73.15
CA LYS A 420 94.49 -27.19 -73.70
C LYS A 420 94.12 -28.04 -74.93
N ALA A 421 94.99 -28.19 -75.93
CA ALA A 421 94.65 -28.95 -77.15
C ALA A 421 94.39 -30.46 -76.92
N GLN A 422 95.13 -31.14 -76.05
CA GLN A 422 94.89 -32.56 -75.75
C GLN A 422 93.67 -32.75 -74.83
N THR A 423 93.43 -31.83 -73.89
CA THR A 423 92.17 -31.84 -73.14
C THR A 423 91.00 -31.53 -74.05
N GLU A 424 91.11 -30.64 -75.04
CA GLU A 424 90.06 -30.31 -76.01
C GLU A 424 89.54 -31.52 -76.78
N ALA A 425 90.42 -32.43 -77.25
CA ALA A 425 90.00 -33.65 -77.94
C ALA A 425 89.20 -34.58 -77.01
N MET A 426 89.72 -34.88 -75.80
CA MET A 426 88.98 -35.67 -74.81
C MET A 426 87.68 -34.96 -74.36
N LEU A 427 87.69 -33.63 -74.28
CA LEU A 427 86.52 -32.82 -73.98
C LEU A 427 85.48 -32.89 -75.10
N ILE A 428 85.82 -33.08 -76.37
CA ILE A 428 84.83 -33.21 -77.45
C ILE A 428 84.03 -34.52 -77.32
N ASP A 429 84.69 -35.65 -77.10
CA ASP A 429 83.98 -36.92 -76.95
C ASP A 429 83.29 -37.05 -75.58
N ALA A 430 83.90 -36.53 -74.51
CA ALA A 430 83.22 -36.34 -73.23
C ALA A 430 82.00 -35.42 -73.36
N ARG A 431 82.07 -34.33 -74.16
CA ARG A 431 80.92 -33.46 -74.47
C ARG A 431 79.84 -34.20 -75.25
N LYS A 432 80.17 -35.07 -76.21
CA LYS A 432 79.15 -35.87 -76.93
C LYS A 432 78.41 -36.81 -75.99
N LEU A 433 79.12 -37.56 -75.15
CA LEU A 433 78.50 -38.45 -74.17
C LEU A 433 77.71 -37.65 -73.11
N GLN A 434 78.26 -36.52 -72.64
CA GLN A 434 77.58 -35.58 -71.75
C GLN A 434 76.32 -34.99 -72.39
N MET A 435 76.33 -34.66 -73.70
CA MET A 435 75.14 -34.16 -74.40
C MET A 435 74.05 -35.22 -74.44
N GLN A 436 74.36 -36.47 -74.81
CA GLN A 436 73.37 -37.56 -74.83
C GLN A 436 72.83 -37.88 -73.42
N GLN A 437 73.71 -37.93 -72.41
CA GLN A 437 73.29 -38.10 -71.01
C GLN A 437 72.45 -36.92 -70.53
N LYS A 438 72.79 -35.69 -70.94
CA LYS A 438 72.03 -34.47 -70.62
C LYS A 438 70.67 -34.45 -71.33
N GLU A 439 70.57 -34.89 -72.58
CA GLU A 439 69.29 -35.02 -73.30
C GLU A 439 68.39 -36.06 -72.63
N HIS A 440 68.90 -37.25 -72.30
CA HIS A 440 68.14 -38.25 -71.56
C HIS A 440 67.73 -37.74 -70.18
N TYR A 441 68.65 -37.09 -69.45
CA TYR A 441 68.36 -36.53 -68.13
C TYR A 441 67.30 -35.42 -68.21
N LEU A 442 67.39 -34.52 -69.19
CA LEU A 442 66.39 -33.47 -69.46
C LEU A 442 65.03 -34.07 -69.84
N ALA A 443 64.99 -35.16 -70.62
CA ALA A 443 63.73 -35.83 -70.97
C ALA A 443 63.05 -36.46 -69.74
N VAL A 444 63.82 -37.12 -68.87
CA VAL A 444 63.32 -37.69 -67.61
C VAL A 444 62.93 -36.59 -66.62
N GLN A 445 63.71 -35.51 -66.54
CA GLN A 445 63.41 -34.35 -65.72
C GLN A 445 62.11 -33.68 -66.19
N ALA A 446 61.94 -33.42 -67.48
CA ALA A 446 60.71 -32.85 -68.04
C ALA A 446 59.47 -33.75 -67.81
N GLN A 447 59.62 -35.08 -67.81
CA GLN A 447 58.52 -35.98 -67.42
C GLN A 447 58.20 -35.91 -65.92
N ARG A 448 59.23 -35.84 -65.04
CA ARG A 448 59.04 -35.65 -63.60
C ARG A 448 58.38 -34.31 -63.30
N GLU A 449 58.87 -33.22 -63.89
CA GLU A 449 58.31 -31.87 -63.76
C GLU A 449 56.85 -31.81 -64.22
N ARG A 450 56.48 -32.49 -65.33
CA ARG A 450 55.06 -32.62 -65.73
C ARG A 450 54.21 -33.37 -64.71
N ALA A 451 54.68 -34.52 -64.22
CA ALA A 451 53.96 -35.31 -63.22
C ALA A 451 53.82 -34.59 -61.87
N GLU A 452 54.83 -33.81 -61.48
CA GLU A 452 54.81 -32.93 -60.31
C GLU A 452 53.88 -31.74 -60.53
N PHE A 453 53.91 -31.09 -61.69
CA PHE A 453 52.99 -30.01 -62.06
C PHE A 453 51.53 -30.47 -62.06
N GLU A 454 51.23 -31.66 -62.61
CA GLU A 454 49.88 -32.25 -62.54
C GLU A 454 49.45 -32.65 -61.12
N ARG A 455 50.40 -32.99 -60.23
CA ARG A 455 50.13 -33.22 -58.81
C ARG A 455 49.84 -31.91 -58.09
N VAL A 456 50.64 -30.86 -58.35
CA VAL A 456 50.45 -29.52 -57.80
C VAL A 456 49.13 -28.91 -58.28
N LEU A 457 48.78 -29.04 -59.56
CA LEU A 457 47.49 -28.57 -60.08
C LEU A 457 46.29 -29.30 -59.44
N ARG A 458 46.40 -30.60 -59.17
CA ARG A 458 45.36 -31.34 -58.42
C ARG A 458 45.25 -30.85 -56.98
N ALA A 459 46.38 -30.73 -56.27
CA ALA A 459 46.41 -30.19 -54.91
C ALA A 459 45.87 -28.75 -54.84
N GLN A 460 46.17 -27.89 -55.82
CA GLN A 460 45.63 -26.54 -55.92
C GLN A 460 44.12 -26.54 -56.18
N LYS A 461 43.60 -27.39 -57.06
CA LYS A 461 42.15 -27.53 -57.29
C LYS A 461 41.43 -27.99 -56.03
N GLU A 462 41.94 -29.01 -55.35
CA GLU A 462 41.39 -29.49 -54.08
C GLU A 462 41.45 -28.41 -52.98
N LEU A 463 42.50 -27.58 -52.95
CA LEU A 463 42.63 -26.48 -51.98
C LEU A 463 41.62 -25.36 -52.28
N VAL A 464 41.46 -24.97 -53.55
CA VAL A 464 40.44 -23.99 -53.98
C VAL A 464 39.01 -24.49 -53.72
N GLU A 465 38.75 -25.79 -53.87
CA GLU A 465 37.45 -26.38 -53.52
C GLU A 465 37.20 -26.37 -52.01
N LYS A 466 38.21 -26.70 -51.19
CA LYS A 466 38.12 -26.60 -49.72
C LYS A 466 37.90 -25.16 -49.25
N GLU A 467 38.68 -24.22 -49.77
CA GLU A 467 38.57 -22.79 -49.47
C GLU A 467 37.16 -22.26 -49.80
N LYS A 468 36.61 -22.60 -50.97
CA LYS A 468 35.22 -22.26 -51.33
C LYS A 468 34.17 -22.81 -50.36
N MET A 469 34.34 -24.07 -49.91
CA MET A 469 33.42 -24.69 -48.96
C MET A 469 33.51 -24.05 -47.57
N GLU A 470 34.71 -23.69 -47.13
CA GLU A 470 34.96 -22.96 -45.88
C GLU A 470 34.41 -21.52 -45.94
N ASP A 471 34.55 -20.84 -47.09
CA ASP A 471 33.99 -19.52 -47.34
C ASP A 471 32.45 -19.54 -47.35
N GLU A 472 31.84 -20.52 -48.01
CA GLU A 472 30.38 -20.71 -47.99
C GLU A 472 29.86 -20.98 -46.58
N HIS A 473 30.56 -21.83 -45.82
CA HIS A 473 30.19 -22.15 -44.44
C HIS A 473 30.34 -20.92 -43.53
N SER A 474 31.42 -20.15 -43.70
CA SER A 474 31.66 -18.88 -43.00
C SER A 474 30.68 -17.78 -43.41
N ARG A 475 30.23 -17.75 -44.67
CA ARG A 475 29.16 -16.87 -45.16
C ARG A 475 27.81 -17.25 -44.54
N LYS A 476 27.46 -18.53 -44.48
CA LYS A 476 26.23 -19.02 -43.83
C LYS A 476 26.21 -18.67 -42.33
N LYS A 477 27.31 -18.89 -41.61
CA LYS A 477 27.49 -18.46 -40.21
C LYS A 477 27.33 -16.94 -40.02
N ARG A 478 27.92 -16.13 -40.89
CA ARG A 478 27.78 -14.65 -40.85
C ARG A 478 26.33 -14.20 -41.09
N LEU A 479 25.58 -14.87 -41.97
CA LEU A 479 24.16 -14.59 -42.19
C LEU A 479 23.31 -14.98 -40.97
N GLN A 480 23.51 -16.17 -40.42
CA GLN A 480 22.81 -16.62 -39.20
C GLN A 480 23.05 -15.67 -38.03
N HIS A 481 24.31 -15.31 -37.75
CA HIS A 481 24.66 -14.34 -36.73
C HIS A 481 24.02 -12.96 -36.98
N ALA A 482 23.94 -12.50 -38.24
CA ALA A 482 23.26 -11.25 -38.58
C ALA A 482 21.73 -11.32 -38.38
N GLU A 483 21.10 -12.48 -38.61
CA GLU A 483 19.68 -12.72 -38.31
C GLU A 483 19.42 -12.79 -36.80
N GLU A 484 20.26 -13.49 -36.04
CA GLU A 484 20.23 -13.54 -34.57
C GLU A 484 20.35 -12.13 -33.96
N VAL A 485 21.30 -11.31 -34.41
CA VAL A 485 21.44 -9.91 -33.97
C VAL A 485 20.18 -9.09 -34.30
N ARG A 486 19.55 -9.30 -35.46
CA ARG A 486 18.27 -8.63 -35.81
C ARG A 486 17.08 -9.13 -34.97
N VAL A 487 17.11 -10.36 -34.45
CA VAL A 487 16.13 -10.86 -33.48
C VAL A 487 16.39 -10.18 -32.13
N GLN A 488 17.62 -10.21 -31.61
CA GLN A 488 17.99 -9.59 -30.34
C GLN A 488 17.70 -8.07 -30.29
N ILE A 489 17.88 -7.35 -31.39
CA ILE A 489 17.53 -5.92 -31.48
C ILE A 489 16.01 -5.74 -31.32
N ARG A 490 15.18 -6.52 -32.03
CA ARG A 490 13.71 -6.46 -31.94
C ARG A 490 13.22 -6.87 -30.56
N GLU A 491 13.82 -7.89 -29.95
CA GLU A 491 13.51 -8.31 -28.58
C GLU A 491 13.82 -7.20 -27.58
N LYS A 492 15.02 -6.61 -27.61
CA LYS A 492 15.39 -5.48 -26.73
C LYS A 492 14.56 -4.22 -26.97
N GLU A 493 14.13 -3.97 -28.20
CA GLU A 493 13.21 -2.88 -28.52
C GLU A 493 11.81 -3.16 -27.95
N SER A 494 11.29 -4.37 -28.11
CA SER A 494 10.00 -4.78 -27.53
C SER A 494 10.01 -4.75 -26.00
N GLN A 495 11.11 -5.17 -25.36
CA GLN A 495 11.33 -5.05 -23.93
C GLN A 495 11.34 -3.59 -23.49
N ARG A 496 12.12 -2.71 -24.14
CA ARG A 496 12.13 -1.27 -23.82
C ARG A 496 10.75 -0.62 -23.96
N ILE A 497 9.95 -1.03 -24.95
CA ILE A 497 8.57 -0.56 -25.11
C ILE A 497 7.69 -1.11 -23.99
N ALA A 498 7.81 -2.39 -23.64
CA ALA A 498 7.08 -3.01 -22.54
C ALA A 498 7.41 -2.37 -21.18
N ASP A 499 8.70 -2.18 -20.87
CA ASP A 499 9.18 -1.52 -19.65
C ASP A 499 8.66 -0.08 -19.56
N ARG A 500 8.70 0.66 -20.69
CA ARG A 500 8.16 2.01 -20.78
C ARG A 500 6.64 2.01 -20.54
N ASN A 501 5.90 1.10 -21.16
CA ASN A 501 4.46 0.99 -20.97
C ASN A 501 4.12 0.58 -19.53
N ALA A 502 4.85 -0.37 -18.93
CA ALA A 502 4.68 -0.79 -17.56
C ALA A 502 4.91 0.37 -16.57
N PHE A 503 5.93 1.22 -16.80
CA PHE A 503 6.15 2.44 -16.02
C PHE A 503 4.99 3.43 -16.13
N PHE A 504 4.42 3.63 -17.34
CA PHE A 504 3.24 4.49 -17.50
C PHE A 504 1.97 3.86 -16.87
N GLU A 505 1.79 2.55 -16.98
CA GLU A 505 0.70 1.84 -16.30
C GLU A 505 0.82 1.89 -14.78
N GLU A 506 2.04 1.80 -14.23
CA GLU A 506 2.31 1.99 -12.81
C GLU A 506 1.99 3.43 -12.37
N GLY A 507 2.40 4.43 -13.15
CA GLY A 507 2.01 5.83 -12.94
C GLY A 507 0.49 6.04 -12.93
N VAL A 508 -0.22 5.49 -13.92
CA VAL A 508 -1.69 5.54 -13.98
C VAL A 508 -2.34 4.82 -12.79
N LYS A 509 -1.83 3.65 -12.39
CA LYS A 509 -2.32 2.92 -11.20
C LYS A 509 -2.09 3.72 -9.92
N LEU A 510 -0.93 4.36 -9.76
CA LEU A 510 -0.64 5.23 -8.61
C LEU A 510 -1.54 6.47 -8.59
N ASP A 511 -1.81 7.09 -9.73
CA ASP A 511 -2.76 8.20 -9.84
C ASP A 511 -4.21 7.76 -9.55
N GLU A 512 -4.63 6.58 -10.02
CA GLU A 512 -5.94 5.99 -9.72
C GLU A 512 -6.08 5.61 -8.24
N GLU A 513 -5.06 4.99 -7.65
CA GLU A 513 -5.01 4.67 -6.21
C GLU A 513 -5.01 5.95 -5.36
N ALA A 514 -4.22 6.96 -5.72
CA ALA A 514 -4.21 8.25 -5.04
C ALA A 514 -5.56 8.97 -5.15
N ARG A 515 -6.22 8.90 -6.32
CA ARG A 515 -7.58 9.44 -6.53
C ARG A 515 -8.61 8.68 -5.69
N LEU A 516 -8.58 7.35 -5.68
CA LEU A 516 -9.48 6.52 -4.87
C LEU A 516 -9.26 6.74 -3.37
N ARG A 517 -8.00 6.92 -2.94
CA ARG A 517 -7.67 7.29 -1.56
C ARG A 517 -8.23 8.66 -1.20
N ARG A 518 -8.02 9.69 -2.03
CA ARG A 518 -8.62 11.02 -1.84
C ARG A 518 -10.14 10.95 -1.75
N GLN A 519 -10.81 10.20 -2.64
CA GLN A 519 -12.27 10.02 -2.59
C GLN A 519 -12.72 9.37 -1.28
N LYS A 520 -12.07 8.29 -0.83
CA LYS A 520 -12.36 7.65 0.46
C LYS A 520 -12.16 8.61 1.64
N LEU A 521 -11.08 9.40 1.63
CA LEU A 521 -10.82 10.41 2.66
C LEU A 521 -11.89 11.50 2.67
N GLU A 522 -12.31 12.01 1.52
CA GLU A 522 -13.39 13.00 1.41
C GLU A 522 -14.75 12.43 1.87
N ASP A 523 -15.05 11.16 1.58
CA ASP A 523 -16.27 10.51 2.06
C ASP A 523 -16.25 10.29 3.58
N VAL A 524 -15.10 9.96 4.18
CA VAL A 524 -14.95 9.88 5.64
C VAL A 524 -15.02 11.28 6.29
N LYS A 525 -14.41 12.30 5.68
CA LYS A 525 -14.52 13.71 6.13
C LYS A 525 -15.99 14.13 6.18
N LYS A 526 -16.77 13.88 5.11
CA LYS A 526 -18.21 14.17 5.07
C LYS A 526 -18.99 13.43 6.16
N LYS A 527 -18.82 12.11 6.29
CA LYS A 527 -19.49 11.33 7.34
C LYS A 527 -19.24 11.91 8.73
N LYS A 528 -17.98 12.20 9.06
CA LYS A 528 -17.62 12.79 10.35
C LYS A 528 -18.17 14.21 10.55
N LEU A 529 -18.33 15.01 9.49
CA LEU A 529 -19.00 16.31 9.58
C LEU A 529 -20.52 16.17 9.79
N ASP A 530 -21.15 15.23 9.09
CA ASP A 530 -22.58 14.90 9.22
C ASP A 530 -22.90 14.37 10.64
N GLU A 531 -22.03 13.51 11.20
CA GLU A 531 -22.10 13.05 12.59
C GLU A 531 -22.06 14.21 13.60
N LEU A 532 -21.32 15.28 13.31
CA LEU A 532 -21.24 16.45 14.19
C LEU A 532 -22.44 17.41 14.04
N ARG A 533 -23.01 17.51 12.84
CA ARG A 533 -24.33 18.14 12.66
C ARG A 533 -25.40 17.37 13.44
N ALA A 534 -25.38 16.04 13.38
CA ALA A 534 -26.28 15.18 14.15
C ALA A 534 -26.05 15.29 15.68
N ALA A 535 -24.80 15.52 16.11
CA ALA A 535 -24.46 15.79 17.52
C ALA A 535 -24.80 17.22 17.99
N GLY A 536 -25.43 18.05 17.15
CA GLY A 536 -25.90 19.39 17.52
C GLY A 536 -24.80 20.45 17.66
N ILE A 537 -23.61 20.25 17.07
CA ILE A 537 -22.54 21.24 17.13
C ILE A 537 -22.89 22.44 16.23
N PRO A 538 -22.76 23.70 16.69
CA PRO A 538 -23.04 24.87 15.86
C PRO A 538 -22.20 24.94 14.58
N GLU A 539 -22.87 25.21 13.46
CA GLU A 539 -22.30 25.27 12.10
C GLU A 539 -21.07 26.20 11.98
N LYS A 540 -20.98 27.22 12.84
CA LYS A 540 -19.82 28.13 12.95
C LYS A 540 -18.50 27.39 13.21
N TYR A 541 -18.52 26.30 13.97
CA TYR A 541 -17.32 25.49 14.22
C TYR A 541 -17.12 24.44 13.14
N LEU A 542 -18.20 23.89 12.57
CA LEU A 542 -18.14 22.89 11.50
C LEU A 542 -17.52 23.48 10.23
N SER A 543 -17.98 24.66 9.81
CA SER A 543 -17.37 25.43 8.71
C SER A 543 -15.90 25.79 8.96
N GLN A 544 -15.48 25.95 10.22
CA GLN A 544 -14.07 26.13 10.58
C GLN A 544 -13.26 24.83 10.47
N VAL A 545 -13.84 23.68 10.84
CA VAL A 545 -13.25 22.35 10.66
C VAL A 545 -13.12 22.03 9.17
N GLU A 546 -14.20 22.20 8.38
CA GLU A 546 -14.20 22.03 6.92
C GLU A 546 -13.11 22.86 6.24
N ARG A 547 -13.03 24.16 6.54
CA ARG A 547 -12.02 25.05 5.96
C ARG A 547 -10.59 24.64 6.30
N LYS A 548 -10.33 24.14 7.51
CA LYS A 548 -9.00 23.66 7.92
C LYS A 548 -8.67 22.27 7.35
N ALA A 549 -9.65 21.38 7.24
CA ALA A 549 -9.50 20.06 6.63
C ALA A 549 -9.32 20.09 5.11
N ALA A 550 -9.80 21.15 4.45
CA ALA A 550 -9.59 21.42 3.02
C ALA A 550 -8.27 22.14 2.71
N GLN A 551 -7.56 22.67 3.72
CA GLN A 551 -6.24 23.26 3.50
C GLN A 551 -5.21 22.13 3.32
N PRO A 552 -4.42 22.13 2.23
CA PRO A 552 -3.34 21.16 2.08
C PRO A 552 -2.33 21.38 3.21
N GLN A 553 -2.09 20.33 4.00
CA GLN A 553 -1.06 20.33 5.03
C GLN A 553 0.29 20.51 4.34
N HIS A 554 0.87 21.71 4.45
CA HIS A 554 2.30 21.87 4.26
C HIS A 554 2.98 21.20 5.45
N ILE A 555 3.20 19.88 5.33
CA ILE A 555 4.08 19.13 6.21
C ILE A 555 5.48 19.69 5.96
N SER A 556 5.90 20.64 6.79
CA SER A 556 7.30 21.03 6.90
C SER A 556 8.05 19.85 7.49
N ALA A 557 8.77 19.13 6.62
CA ALA A 557 9.67 18.04 7.00
C ALA A 557 10.87 18.56 7.80
#